data_AF-A0A2G8JL87-F1
#
_entry.id   AF-A0A2G8JL87-F1
#
_cell.length_a   1.000
_cell.length_b   1.000
_cell.length_c   1.000
_cell.angle_alpha   90.00
_cell.angle_beta   90.00
_cell.angle_gamma   90.00
#
_symmetry.space_group_name_H-M   'P 1'
#
loop_
_entity.id
_entity.type
_entity.pdbx_description
1 polymer ?
#
loop_
_entity_poly.entity_id
_entity_poly.type
_entity_poly.pdbx_seq_one_letter_code
_entity_poly.pdbx_strand_id
1 'polypeptide(L)'
;MISSTTKRGTNARTNTRELVLPDSPPPFSVVTEKWQNQLDIPKYRLEESYSFGDAYEDAMFKLIHKHLELDTHERFAYVGSNKGSLAEKIKEKFCLLQPMVNIFPGLIHYEETPGQKLLPFRISHVGAEEYFRQLAESLGKDKPAPFDKILLKDSVEHFTNPSQTFSHILRTLAPLGRLLIIHRPGPMSTLPMFTEAIKIRDR
;
A
#
# COMPACT_ATOMS: atom_id res chain seq x y z
N MET A 1 -17.53 -70.63 -37.33
CA MET A 1 -17.40 -69.22 -37.76
C MET A 1 -17.41 -68.37 -36.49
N ILE A 2 -16.25 -68.05 -35.91
CA ILE A 2 -15.56 -66.73 -35.97
C ILE A 2 -16.56 -65.62 -35.56
N SER A 3 -16.46 -64.92 -34.42
CA SER A 3 -15.39 -63.97 -34.08
C SER A 3 -15.58 -63.31 -32.70
N SER A 4 -14.48 -63.18 -31.96
CA SER A 4 -14.02 -62.12 -31.02
C SER A 4 -15.03 -61.18 -30.33
N THR A 5 -15.19 -61.19 -29.00
CA THR A 5 -14.43 -60.41 -27.98
C THR A 5 -13.75 -59.12 -28.47
N THR A 6 -14.15 -57.96 -27.92
CA THR A 6 -13.27 -56.94 -27.30
C THR A 6 -14.10 -55.75 -26.77
N LYS A 7 -14.09 -55.57 -25.45
CA LYS A 7 -14.49 -54.32 -24.77
C LYS A 7 -13.46 -53.23 -25.14
N ARG A 8 -13.88 -52.16 -25.82
CA ARG A 8 -13.05 -50.95 -25.94
C ARG A 8 -13.32 -50.05 -24.74
N GLY A 9 -12.48 -50.21 -23.71
CA GLY A 9 -12.23 -49.13 -22.76
C GLY A 9 -11.45 -48.04 -23.47
N THR A 10 -12.04 -46.85 -23.60
CA THR A 10 -11.32 -45.65 -24.02
C THR A 10 -10.49 -45.17 -22.84
N ASN A 11 -9.24 -45.64 -22.79
CA ASN A 11 -8.19 -45.05 -21.97
C ASN A 11 -7.96 -43.60 -22.44
N ALA A 12 -8.61 -42.64 -21.79
CA ALA A 12 -8.17 -41.26 -21.81
C ALA A 12 -6.78 -41.25 -21.16
N ARG A 13 -5.73 -41.21 -21.98
CA ARG A 13 -4.37 -40.90 -21.52
C ARG A 13 -4.40 -39.45 -21.07
N THR A 14 -4.71 -39.22 -19.80
CA THR A 14 -4.33 -38.00 -19.09
C THR A 14 -2.81 -37.95 -19.15
N ASN A 15 -2.32 -37.08 -20.04
CA ASN A 15 -0.91 -36.76 -20.13
C ASN A 15 -0.59 -35.83 -18.95
N THR A 16 -0.61 -36.40 -17.74
CA THR A 16 -0.15 -35.74 -16.52
C THR A 16 1.36 -35.64 -16.66
N ARG A 17 1.84 -34.59 -17.34
CA ARG A 17 3.20 -34.13 -17.12
C ARG A 17 3.27 -33.81 -15.64
N GLU A 18 3.92 -34.68 -14.86
CA GLU A 18 4.31 -34.36 -13.50
C GLU A 18 5.03 -33.01 -13.56
N LEU A 19 4.39 -32.00 -12.97
CA LEU A 19 4.98 -30.68 -12.85
C LEU A 19 6.12 -30.83 -11.86
N VAL A 20 7.32 -31.07 -12.39
CA VAL A 20 8.55 -31.10 -11.62
C VAL A 20 8.67 -29.74 -10.93
N LEU A 21 8.54 -29.75 -9.61
CA LEU A 21 8.85 -28.60 -8.77
C LEU A 21 10.32 -28.22 -9.05
N PRO A 22 10.64 -26.95 -9.31
CA PRO A 22 12.04 -26.54 -9.34
C PRO A 22 12.64 -26.84 -7.95
N ASP A 23 13.75 -27.58 -7.91
CA ASP A 23 14.45 -27.99 -6.67
C ASP A 23 14.79 -26.78 -5.76
N SER A 24 14.82 -25.59 -6.33
CA SER A 24 14.80 -24.32 -5.62
C SER A 24 14.15 -23.25 -6.49
N PRO A 25 13.28 -22.37 -5.96
CA PRO A 25 12.85 -21.20 -6.70
C PRO A 25 14.09 -20.34 -7.04
N PRO A 26 14.19 -19.78 -8.26
CA PRO A 26 15.25 -18.85 -8.55
C PRO A 26 15.15 -17.68 -7.56
N PRO A 27 16.29 -17.14 -7.09
CA PRO A 27 16.27 -16.00 -6.19
C PRO A 27 15.42 -14.89 -6.82
N PHE A 28 14.47 -14.36 -6.05
CA PHE A 28 13.54 -13.29 -6.44
C PHE A 28 12.37 -13.65 -7.37
N SER A 29 12.01 -14.93 -7.54
CA SER A 29 10.70 -15.23 -8.13
C SER A 29 9.57 -14.76 -7.19
N VAL A 30 8.80 -13.77 -7.62
CA VAL A 30 7.47 -13.51 -7.07
C VAL A 30 6.72 -14.83 -7.15
N VAL A 31 6.28 -15.35 -6.01
CA VAL A 31 5.42 -16.53 -5.96
C VAL A 31 4.21 -16.20 -6.82
N THR A 32 4.20 -16.70 -8.06
CA THR A 32 3.02 -16.58 -8.91
C THR A 32 1.88 -17.25 -8.16
N GLU A 33 0.68 -16.67 -8.21
CA GLU A 33 -0.50 -17.12 -7.42
C GLU A 33 -0.75 -18.63 -7.50
N LYS A 34 -0.27 -19.29 -8.57
CA LYS A 34 -0.23 -20.75 -8.73
C LYS A 34 0.48 -21.52 -7.60
N TRP A 35 1.47 -20.94 -6.92
CA TRP A 35 2.27 -21.61 -5.88
C TRP A 35 1.92 -21.17 -4.45
N GLN A 36 0.98 -20.24 -4.31
CA GLN A 36 0.57 -19.68 -3.00
C GLN A 36 0.00 -20.75 -2.06
N ASN A 37 -0.62 -21.79 -2.62
CA ASN A 37 -1.20 -22.92 -1.89
C ASN A 37 -0.17 -23.97 -1.43
N GLN A 38 1.08 -23.87 -1.87
CA GLN A 38 2.14 -24.85 -1.56
C GLN A 38 3.21 -24.32 -0.61
N LEU A 39 3.17 -23.02 -0.31
CA LEU A 39 4.02 -22.41 0.70
C LEU A 39 3.24 -22.35 2.01
N ASP A 40 3.85 -22.82 3.09
CA ASP A 40 3.31 -22.69 4.44
C ASP A 40 3.51 -21.25 4.91
N ILE A 41 2.73 -20.33 4.33
CA ILE A 41 2.74 -18.91 4.68
C ILE A 41 2.10 -18.82 6.06
N PRO A 42 2.82 -18.29 7.08
CA PRO A 42 2.25 -18.11 8.41
C PRO A 42 0.95 -17.31 8.30
N LYS A 43 -0.16 -17.94 8.72
CA LYS A 43 -1.45 -17.25 8.81
C LYS A 43 -1.42 -16.35 10.03
N TYR A 44 -0.99 -15.12 9.83
CA TYR A 44 -1.08 -14.08 10.87
C TYR A 44 -2.54 -13.84 11.24
N ARG A 45 -2.78 -13.49 12.51
CA ARG A 45 -4.10 -12.99 12.91
C ARG A 45 -4.39 -11.69 12.15
N LEU A 46 -5.66 -11.39 11.91
CA LEU A 46 -6.07 -10.20 11.15
C LEU A 46 -5.48 -8.90 11.74
N GLU A 47 -5.32 -8.88 13.06
CA GLU A 47 -4.75 -7.77 13.85
C GLU A 47 -3.23 -7.61 13.64
N GLU A 48 -2.51 -8.72 13.48
CA GLU A 48 -1.05 -8.74 13.28
C GLU A 48 -0.67 -8.53 11.80
N SER A 49 -1.59 -8.83 10.89
CA SER A 49 -1.37 -8.78 9.43
C SER A 49 -1.02 -7.38 8.91
N TYR A 50 -1.29 -6.33 9.68
CA TYR A 50 -1.07 -4.93 9.29
C TYR A 50 -0.14 -4.17 10.24
N SER A 51 0.48 -4.84 11.21
CA SER A 51 1.45 -4.23 12.12
C SER A 51 2.85 -4.76 11.87
N PHE A 52 3.83 -3.87 11.87
CA PHE A 52 5.26 -4.22 11.82
C PHE A 52 5.85 -4.43 13.23
N GLY A 53 4.99 -4.47 14.26
CA GLY A 53 5.36 -4.61 15.67
C GLY A 53 5.53 -3.28 16.41
N ASP A 54 5.46 -3.35 17.74
CA ASP A 54 5.45 -2.18 18.62
C ASP A 54 6.70 -1.30 18.51
N ALA A 55 7.87 -1.93 18.32
CA ALA A 55 9.13 -1.21 18.16
C ALA A 55 9.14 -0.32 16.90
N TYR A 56 8.52 -0.78 15.81
CA TYR A 56 8.38 0.01 14.59
C TYR A 56 7.42 1.18 14.79
N GLU A 57 6.27 0.91 15.44
CA GLU A 57 5.29 1.95 15.72
C GLU A 57 5.87 3.03 16.65
N ASP A 58 6.60 2.65 17.70
CA ASP A 58 7.28 3.60 18.59
C ASP A 58 8.32 4.46 17.88
N ALA A 59 9.11 3.87 16.99
CA ALA A 59 10.03 4.62 16.14
C ALA A 59 9.27 5.59 15.24
N MET A 60 8.14 5.15 14.66
CA MET A 60 7.29 5.97 13.80
C MET A 60 6.72 7.17 14.56
N PHE A 61 6.20 6.95 15.77
CA PHE A 61 5.67 8.03 16.61
C PHE A 61 6.74 9.05 17.00
N LYS A 62 7.97 8.60 17.29
CA LYS A 62 9.11 9.51 17.55
C LYS A 62 9.42 10.39 16.34
N LEU A 63 9.37 9.82 15.13
CA LEU A 63 9.59 10.58 13.89
C LEU A 63 8.46 11.57 13.61
N ILE A 64 7.21 11.14 13.79
CA ILE A 64 6.04 12.01 13.64
C ILE A 64 6.15 13.19 14.63
N HIS A 65 6.43 12.92 15.91
CA HIS A 65 6.63 13.97 16.91
C HIS A 65 7.77 14.93 16.50
N LYS A 66 8.92 14.39 16.08
CA LYS A 66 10.10 15.17 15.74
C LYS A 66 9.89 16.12 14.56
N HIS A 67 9.16 15.69 13.54
CA HIS A 67 9.02 16.47 12.30
C HIS A 67 7.74 17.31 12.27
N LEU A 68 6.63 16.73 12.72
CA LEU A 68 5.35 17.39 12.69
C LEU A 68 5.18 18.34 13.88
N GLU A 69 5.87 18.07 15.00
CA GLU A 69 5.70 18.80 16.28
C GLU A 69 4.21 18.96 16.59
N LEU A 70 3.52 17.82 16.68
CA LEU A 70 2.08 17.78 16.97
C LEU A 70 1.83 18.27 18.40
N ASP A 71 0.95 19.26 18.51
CA ASP A 71 0.44 19.77 19.79
C ASP A 71 -1.04 19.38 20.00
N THR A 72 -1.51 19.40 21.24
CA THR A 72 -2.84 18.90 21.62
C THR A 72 -3.98 19.72 21.03
N HIS A 73 -3.75 20.99 20.71
CA HIS A 73 -4.77 21.93 20.21
C HIS A 73 -4.83 22.05 18.69
N GLU A 74 -3.96 21.37 17.94
CA GLU A 74 -3.83 21.54 16.49
C GLU A 74 -4.88 20.74 15.71
N ARG A 75 -5.32 21.31 14.58
CA ARG A 75 -6.24 20.63 13.64
C ARG A 75 -5.42 19.76 12.71
N PHE A 76 -5.56 18.45 12.88
CA PHE A 76 -4.75 17.44 12.21
C PHE A 76 -5.55 16.66 11.16
N ALA A 77 -4.98 16.52 9.95
CA ALA A 77 -5.49 15.63 8.92
C ALA A 77 -4.54 14.46 8.68
N TYR A 78 -5.09 13.24 8.72
CA TYR A 78 -4.38 12.01 8.39
C TYR A 78 -4.87 11.49 7.05
N VAL A 79 -3.96 11.30 6.09
CA VAL A 79 -4.24 10.69 4.80
C VAL A 79 -3.54 9.36 4.71
N GLY A 80 -4.30 8.27 4.65
CA GLY A 80 -3.74 6.93 4.60
C GLY A 80 -4.82 5.85 4.56
N SER A 81 -4.42 4.62 4.25
CA SER A 81 -5.35 3.49 4.19
C SER A 81 -6.05 3.27 5.52
N ASN A 82 -7.33 2.87 5.46
CA ASN A 82 -8.11 2.49 6.65
C ASN A 82 -7.56 1.21 7.29
N LYS A 83 -6.95 0.32 6.51
CA LYS A 83 -6.36 -0.94 7.01
C LYS A 83 -4.97 -0.65 7.57
N GLY A 84 -4.74 -1.00 8.84
CA GLY A 84 -3.47 -0.69 9.53
C GLY A 84 -3.27 0.82 9.75
N SER A 85 -4.37 1.57 9.88
CA SER A 85 -4.30 3.01 10.11
C SER A 85 -3.64 3.31 11.46
N LEU A 86 -2.68 4.24 11.46
CA LEU A 86 -2.08 4.76 12.69
C LEU A 86 -2.90 5.90 13.29
N ALA A 87 -3.99 6.32 12.64
CA ALA A 87 -4.72 7.52 13.00
C ALA A 87 -5.22 7.52 14.45
N GLU A 88 -5.94 6.49 14.88
CA GLU A 88 -6.46 6.42 16.26
C GLU A 88 -5.31 6.32 17.29
N LYS A 89 -4.25 5.56 16.99
CA LYS A 89 -3.07 5.47 17.85
C LYS A 89 -2.34 6.80 17.98
N ILE A 90 -2.27 7.61 16.91
CA ILE A 90 -1.74 8.98 16.94
C ILE A 90 -2.62 9.85 17.83
N LYS A 91 -3.93 9.81 17.63
CA LYS A 91 -4.88 10.59 18.43
C LYS A 91 -4.75 10.31 19.94
N GLU A 92 -4.63 9.04 20.31
CA GLU A 92 -4.44 8.62 21.70
C GLU A 92 -3.06 9.03 22.24
N LYS A 93 -1.98 8.81 21.48
CA LYS A 93 -0.61 9.06 21.94
C LYS A 93 -0.28 10.55 22.09
N PHE A 94 -0.85 11.40 21.23
CA PHE A 94 -0.63 12.85 21.25
C PHE A 94 -1.77 13.62 21.94
N CYS A 95 -2.78 12.92 22.49
CA CYS A 95 -3.91 13.53 23.19
C CYS A 95 -4.57 14.70 22.42
N LEU A 96 -4.85 14.50 21.13
CA LEU A 96 -5.43 15.55 20.28
C LEU A 96 -6.84 15.91 20.76
N LEU A 97 -7.02 17.15 21.18
CA LEU A 97 -8.29 17.69 21.67
C LEU A 97 -9.23 18.09 20.53
N GLN A 98 -8.65 18.55 19.41
CA GLN A 98 -9.41 18.85 18.20
C GLN A 98 -9.75 17.58 17.42
N PRO A 99 -10.89 17.54 16.70
CA PRO A 99 -11.25 16.38 15.89
C PRO A 99 -10.23 16.18 14.76
N MET A 100 -9.58 15.02 14.76
CA MET A 100 -8.73 14.57 13.66
C MET A 100 -9.58 14.16 12.46
N VAL A 101 -9.17 14.55 11.26
CA VAL A 101 -9.84 14.18 10.01
C VAL A 101 -9.07 13.07 9.31
N ASN A 102 -9.71 11.90 9.19
CA ASN A 102 -9.17 10.76 8.45
C ASN A 102 -9.65 10.80 6.99
N ILE A 103 -8.71 10.87 6.06
CA ILE A 103 -8.96 11.03 4.63
C ILE A 103 -8.46 9.77 3.91
N PHE A 104 -9.34 9.17 3.12
CA PHE A 104 -9.00 8.04 2.27
C PHE A 104 -8.04 8.48 1.15
N PRO A 105 -6.92 7.79 0.88
CA PRO A 105 -5.89 8.27 -0.04
C PRO A 105 -6.32 8.27 -1.51
N GLY A 106 -7.07 7.26 -1.95
CA GLY A 106 -7.51 7.08 -3.33
C GLY A 106 -7.58 5.59 -3.70
N LEU A 107 -8.03 5.29 -4.91
CA LEU A 107 -8.23 3.90 -5.36
C LEU A 107 -7.29 3.58 -6.53
N ILE A 108 -6.59 2.45 -6.40
CA ILE A 108 -5.86 1.82 -7.51
C ILE A 108 -6.60 0.53 -7.82
N HIS A 109 -6.99 0.36 -9.07
CA HIS A 109 -7.60 -0.86 -9.55
C HIS A 109 -6.62 -1.55 -10.49
N TYR A 110 -6.69 -2.87 -10.53
CA TYR A 110 -5.79 -3.70 -11.32
C TYR A 110 -6.58 -4.42 -12.39
N GLU A 111 -6.27 -4.15 -13.66
CA GLU A 111 -6.89 -4.85 -14.79
C GLU A 111 -6.01 -6.00 -15.27
N GLU A 112 -6.63 -7.14 -15.58
CA GLU A 112 -5.94 -8.28 -16.19
C GLU A 112 -5.72 -8.02 -17.68
N THR A 113 -4.46 -7.94 -18.10
CA THR A 113 -4.13 -7.94 -19.54
C THR A 113 -4.09 -9.36 -20.11
N PRO A 114 -4.26 -9.51 -21.44
CA PRO A 114 -4.21 -10.82 -22.13
C PRO A 114 -2.92 -11.62 -21.87
N GLY A 115 -1.86 -10.98 -21.38
CA GLY A 115 -0.58 -11.59 -21.00
C GLY A 115 -0.43 -11.96 -19.52
N GLN A 116 -1.52 -12.06 -18.75
CA GLN A 116 -1.52 -12.38 -17.30
C GLN A 116 -0.71 -11.38 -16.44
N LYS A 117 -0.54 -10.14 -16.91
CA LYS A 117 0.05 -9.06 -16.11
C LYS A 117 -1.06 -8.14 -15.63
N LEU A 118 -1.13 -7.91 -14.33
CA LEU A 118 -2.02 -6.92 -13.73
C LEU A 118 -1.45 -5.52 -13.98
N LEU A 119 -2.21 -4.68 -14.67
CA LEU A 119 -1.85 -3.27 -14.85
C LEU A 119 -2.56 -2.41 -13.79
N PRO A 120 -1.82 -1.65 -12.97
CA PRO A 120 -2.43 -0.71 -12.03
C PRO A 120 -2.94 0.52 -12.77
N PHE A 121 -4.21 0.86 -12.57
CA PHE A 121 -4.78 2.14 -12.96
C PHE A 121 -5.24 2.92 -11.74
N ARG A 122 -4.80 4.18 -11.67
CA ARG A 122 -5.21 5.13 -10.64
C ARG A 122 -6.53 5.75 -11.06
N ILE A 123 -7.48 5.81 -10.14
CA ILE A 123 -8.76 6.48 -10.38
C ILE A 123 -8.61 7.93 -9.92
N SER A 124 -8.73 8.87 -10.85
CA SER A 124 -8.71 10.30 -10.56
C SER A 124 -9.95 10.74 -9.79
N HIS A 125 -9.86 11.88 -9.10
CA HIS A 125 -10.98 12.49 -8.37
C HIS A 125 -11.61 11.59 -7.30
N VAL A 126 -10.79 10.78 -6.60
CA VAL A 126 -11.23 9.94 -5.49
C VAL A 126 -10.35 10.17 -4.27
N GLY A 127 -10.95 10.10 -3.08
CA GLY A 127 -10.23 10.18 -1.81
C GLY A 127 -9.60 11.56 -1.58
N ALA A 128 -8.31 11.58 -1.27
CA ALA A 128 -7.60 12.79 -0.88
C ALA A 128 -7.50 13.80 -2.03
N GLU A 129 -7.34 13.32 -3.27
CA GLU A 129 -7.29 14.19 -4.45
C GLU A 129 -8.57 15.04 -4.56
N GLU A 130 -9.73 14.42 -4.40
CA GLU A 130 -11.01 15.11 -4.47
C GLU A 130 -11.28 15.97 -3.23
N TYR A 131 -11.00 15.42 -2.05
CA TYR A 131 -11.24 16.09 -0.78
C TYR A 131 -10.50 17.43 -0.71
N PHE A 132 -9.20 17.44 -1.00
CA PHE A 132 -8.41 18.67 -0.96
C PHE A 132 -8.76 19.63 -2.11
N ARG A 133 -9.17 19.12 -3.27
CA ARG A 133 -9.66 19.96 -4.37
C ARG A 133 -10.91 20.74 -3.95
N GLN A 134 -11.94 20.05 -3.50
CA GLN A 134 -13.19 20.67 -3.06
C GLN A 134 -12.96 21.63 -1.89
N LEU A 135 -12.11 21.23 -0.93
CA LEU A 135 -11.79 22.07 0.22
C LEU A 135 -11.06 23.35 -0.20
N ALA A 136 -10.06 23.24 -1.06
CA ALA A 136 -9.30 24.38 -1.58
C ALA A 136 -10.15 25.32 -2.44
N GLU A 137 -11.13 24.80 -3.19
CA GLU A 137 -12.08 25.61 -3.98
C GLU A 137 -13.12 26.30 -3.09
N SER A 138 -13.56 25.64 -2.02
CA SER A 138 -14.51 26.20 -1.04
C SER A 138 -13.89 27.24 -0.09
N LEU A 139 -12.56 27.24 0.03
CA LEU A 139 -11.80 28.23 0.77
C LEU A 139 -11.80 29.56 0.00
N GLY A 140 -12.74 30.44 0.36
CA GLY A 140 -12.65 31.86 0.01
C GLY A 140 -11.38 32.47 0.62
N LYS A 141 -10.87 33.56 0.01
CA LYS A 141 -9.61 34.22 0.42
C LYS A 141 -9.56 34.63 1.89
N ASP A 142 -10.71 34.84 2.52
CA ASP A 142 -10.82 35.34 3.90
C ASP A 142 -11.08 34.24 4.93
N LYS A 143 -11.22 32.97 4.52
CA LYS A 143 -11.44 31.86 5.46
C LYS A 143 -10.12 31.35 6.02
N PRO A 144 -10.03 31.07 7.33
CA PRO A 144 -8.84 30.47 7.91
C PRO A 144 -8.61 29.08 7.31
N ALA A 145 -7.33 28.72 7.15
CA ALA A 145 -6.95 27.38 6.73
C ALA A 145 -7.55 26.33 7.69
N PRO A 146 -8.10 25.22 7.18
CA PRO A 146 -8.77 24.21 7.99
C PRO A 146 -7.80 23.35 8.82
N PHE A 147 -6.54 23.20 8.39
CA PHE A 147 -5.57 22.32 9.02
C PHE A 147 -4.29 23.05 9.40
N ASP A 148 -3.76 22.69 10.57
CA ASP A 148 -2.46 23.15 11.05
C ASP A 148 -1.38 22.12 10.69
N LYS A 149 -1.74 20.83 10.69
CA LYS A 149 -0.81 19.73 10.41
C LYS A 149 -1.47 18.69 9.51
N ILE A 150 -0.72 18.17 8.54
CA ILE A 150 -1.18 17.13 7.63
C ILE A 150 -0.13 16.02 7.56
N LEU A 151 -0.56 14.77 7.70
CA LEU A 151 0.27 13.58 7.51
C LEU A 151 -0.21 12.78 6.31
N LEU A 152 0.67 12.58 5.33
CA LEU A 152 0.45 11.69 4.19
C LEU A 152 1.22 10.39 4.43
N LYS A 153 0.52 9.29 4.74
CA LYS A 153 1.12 7.97 4.93
C LYS A 153 0.79 7.06 3.75
N ASP A 154 1.82 6.68 3.00
CA ASP A 154 1.74 5.78 1.85
C ASP A 154 0.67 6.19 0.82
N SER A 155 0.30 7.47 0.76
CA SER A 155 -0.85 7.93 -0.03
C SER A 155 -0.48 8.47 -1.41
N VAL A 156 0.78 8.86 -1.61
CA VAL A 156 1.23 9.58 -2.83
C VAL A 156 1.07 8.73 -4.09
N GLU A 157 1.16 7.40 -3.98
CA GLU A 157 1.00 6.48 -5.11
C GLU A 157 -0.41 6.45 -5.69
N HIS A 158 -1.40 6.94 -4.94
CA HIS A 158 -2.80 7.01 -5.38
C HIS A 158 -3.10 8.27 -6.19
N PHE A 159 -2.22 9.28 -6.17
CA PHE A 159 -2.48 10.56 -6.83
C PHE A 159 -2.24 10.46 -8.33
N THR A 160 -3.22 10.92 -9.11
CA THR A 160 -3.10 10.95 -10.58
C THR A 160 -2.24 12.13 -11.01
N ASN A 161 -2.42 13.29 -10.37
CA ASN A 161 -1.63 14.49 -10.60
C ASN A 161 -1.04 15.04 -9.28
N PRO A 162 0.11 14.52 -8.82
CA PRO A 162 0.70 14.90 -7.54
C PRO A 162 0.92 16.41 -7.41
N SER A 163 1.42 17.08 -8.45
CA SER A 163 1.72 18.51 -8.43
C SER A 163 0.48 19.36 -8.12
N GLN A 164 -0.66 19.02 -8.76
CA GLN A 164 -1.92 19.71 -8.52
C GLN A 164 -2.46 19.38 -7.12
N THR A 165 -2.45 18.11 -6.73
CA THR A 165 -2.91 17.68 -5.40
C THR A 165 -2.12 18.34 -4.27
N PHE A 166 -0.79 18.43 -4.39
CA PHE A 166 0.04 19.14 -3.42
C PHE A 166 -0.27 20.63 -3.35
N SER A 167 -0.55 21.28 -4.49
CA SER A 167 -0.99 22.67 -4.52
C SER A 167 -2.30 22.87 -3.73
N HIS A 168 -3.27 21.96 -3.89
CA HIS A 168 -4.51 22.00 -3.11
C HIS A 168 -4.25 21.74 -1.62
N ILE A 169 -3.43 20.75 -1.26
CA ILE A 169 -3.06 20.45 0.12
C ILE A 169 -2.43 21.66 0.80
N LEU A 170 -1.45 22.30 0.15
CA LEU A 170 -0.75 23.45 0.71
C LEU A 170 -1.68 24.66 0.92
N ARG A 171 -2.71 24.83 0.07
CA ARG A 171 -3.73 25.88 0.28
C ARG A 171 -4.62 25.63 1.50
N THR A 172 -4.78 24.37 1.89
CA THR A 172 -5.57 23.99 3.07
C THR A 172 -4.78 23.99 4.37
N LEU A 173 -3.48 24.29 4.30
CA LEU A 173 -2.56 24.32 5.42
C LEU A 173 -2.41 25.75 5.95
N ALA A 174 -2.34 25.91 7.28
CA ALA A 174 -2.06 27.18 7.92
C ALA A 174 -0.67 27.72 7.49
N PRO A 175 -0.42 29.05 7.56
CA PRO A 175 0.85 29.66 7.12
C PRO A 175 2.11 29.09 7.79
N LEU A 176 2.00 28.62 9.04
CA LEU A 176 3.07 27.96 9.79
C LEU A 176 2.81 26.46 9.98
N GLY A 177 1.84 25.93 9.25
CA GLY A 177 1.47 24.53 9.30
C GLY A 177 2.56 23.66 8.69
N ARG A 178 2.51 22.36 9.02
CA ARG A 178 3.50 21.39 8.54
C ARG A 178 2.83 20.23 7.84
N LEU A 179 3.44 19.83 6.72
CA LEU A 179 3.08 18.64 5.95
C LEU A 179 4.19 17.60 6.13
N LEU A 180 3.86 16.44 6.69
CA LEU A 180 4.76 15.30 6.78
C LEU A 180 4.35 14.24 5.77
N ILE A 181 5.29 13.80 4.94
CA ILE A 181 5.08 12.74 3.96
C ILE A 181 5.90 11.53 4.39
N ILE A 182 5.21 10.45 4.73
CA ILE A 182 5.79 9.14 5.04
C ILE A 182 5.40 8.23 3.90
N HIS A 183 6.32 7.99 2.98
CA HIS A 183 6.07 7.16 1.83
C HIS A 183 7.11 6.06 1.79
N ARG A 184 6.66 4.80 1.70
CA ARG A 184 7.54 3.72 1.27
C ARG A 184 7.90 3.96 -0.20
N PRO A 185 9.17 3.95 -0.60
CA PRO A 185 9.51 4.02 -2.01
C PRO A 185 8.83 2.83 -2.73
N GLY A 186 7.93 3.12 -3.68
CA GLY A 186 7.15 2.09 -4.37
C GLY A 186 7.99 1.17 -5.28
N PRO A 187 7.36 0.11 -5.84
CA PRO A 187 7.00 -1.07 -5.09
C PRO A 187 8.28 -1.83 -4.69
N MET A 188 8.63 -1.91 -3.40
CA MET A 188 9.55 -2.97 -2.97
C MET A 188 8.82 -4.32 -3.05
N SER A 189 8.67 -4.86 -4.26
CA SER A 189 8.63 -6.30 -4.49
C SER A 189 10.05 -6.89 -4.50
N THR A 190 11.08 -6.08 -4.33
CA THR A 190 12.47 -6.52 -4.20
C THR A 190 13.12 -5.82 -3.01
N LEU A 191 13.69 -6.63 -2.12
CA LEU A 191 14.73 -6.21 -1.19
C LEU A 191 15.77 -5.37 -1.94
N PRO A 192 16.44 -4.39 -1.29
CA PRO A 192 17.51 -3.64 -1.94
C PRO A 192 18.51 -4.62 -2.56
N MET A 193 18.77 -4.46 -3.85
CA MET A 193 19.79 -5.22 -4.57
C MET A 193 21.14 -4.94 -3.92
N PHE A 194 21.59 -5.83 -3.03
CA PHE A 194 22.96 -5.83 -2.56
C PHE A 194 23.85 -6.18 -3.74
N THR A 195 24.55 -5.17 -4.28
CA THR A 195 25.57 -5.32 -5.31
C THR A 195 26.66 -6.33 -4.93
N GLU A 196 26.79 -6.67 -3.65
CA GLU A 196 27.71 -7.70 -3.17
C GLU A 196 27.23 -9.14 -3.45
N ALA A 197 25.93 -9.41 -3.55
CA ALA A 197 25.40 -10.74 -3.83
C ALA A 197 25.69 -11.23 -5.26
N ILE A 198 26.00 -10.31 -6.18
CA ILE A 198 26.39 -10.61 -7.56
C ILE A 198 27.85 -11.11 -7.64
N LYS A 199 28.71 -10.71 -6.69
CA LYS A 199 30.15 -11.05 -6.75
C LYS A 199 30.48 -12.48 -6.29
N ILE A 200 29.53 -13.21 -5.70
CA ILE A 200 29.77 -14.55 -5.16
C ILE A 200 29.57 -15.64 -6.22
N ARG A 201 29.07 -15.32 -7.42
CA ARG A 201 28.75 -16.33 -8.45
C ARG A 201 29.86 -16.64 -9.46
N ASP A 202 31.01 -15.97 -9.37
CA ASP A 202 32.16 -16.15 -10.27
C ASP A 202 33.44 -16.64 -9.54
N ARG A 203 33.31 -17.50 -8.51
CA ARG A 203 34.45 -18.26 -7.97
C ARG A 203 34.15 -19.74 -7.87
#